data_AF-A0A837B5H7-F1
#
_entry.id   AF-A0A837B5H7-F1
#
_cell.length_a   1.000
_cell.length_b   1.000
_cell.length_c   1.000
_cell.angle_alpha   90.00
_cell.angle_beta   90.00
_cell.angle_gamma   90.00
#
_symmetry.space_group_name_H-M   'P 1'
#
loop_
_entity.id
_entity.type
_entity.pdbx_description
1 polymer ?
#
loop_
_entity_poly.entity_id
_entity_poly.type
_entity_poly.pdbx_seq_one_letter_code
_entity_poly.pdbx_strand_id
1 'polypeptide(L)'
;TGIDLFVTGPLNQPKDGIGALSGMVETDWSPHTFTMNWRFTRPGRVRFEAGEPFCHLFPLQRQLIELVQPQWKPLSEAPQLAQQHADWTHSRTRFLDELPDAQSAAAREKWQRGYFLGVAAPEQPPVPGHRSRLRLPMFTRAGSDDTPAD
;
A
#
# COMPACT_ATOMS: atom_id res chain seq x y z
N THR A 1 18.58 -2.51 17.00
CA THR A 1 17.57 -2.37 15.94
C THR A 1 16.39 -1.65 16.53
N GLY A 2 15.80 -0.72 15.80
CA GLY A 2 14.68 0.10 16.27
C GLY A 2 13.54 0.10 15.26
N ILE A 3 12.32 0.34 15.73
CA ILE A 3 11.13 0.49 14.88
C ILE A 3 10.68 1.94 14.95
N ASP A 4 10.70 2.60 13.81
CA ASP A 4 10.16 3.94 13.64
C ASP A 4 8.73 3.83 13.12
N LEU A 5 7.91 4.84 13.39
CA LEU A 5 6.63 5.00 12.71
C LEU A 5 6.78 6.04 11.61
N PHE A 6 6.52 5.62 10.36
CA PHE A 6 6.17 6.55 9.32
C PHE A 6 4.70 6.94 9.50
N VAL A 7 4.49 8.20 9.85
CA VAL A 7 3.21 8.82 10.17
C VAL A 7 2.76 9.63 8.96
N THR A 8 1.54 9.41 8.50
CA THR A 8 0.95 10.18 7.40
C THR A 8 -0.57 10.27 7.52
N GLY A 9 -1.23 10.98 6.60
CA GLY A 9 -2.68 11.01 6.51
C GLY A 9 -3.27 9.65 6.08
N PRO A 10 -4.58 9.47 6.20
CA PRO A 10 -5.26 8.27 5.73
C PRO A 10 -4.98 7.95 4.25
N LEU A 11 -4.36 6.80 3.97
CA LEU A 11 -4.12 6.35 2.59
C LEU A 11 -5.44 6.10 1.85
N ASN A 12 -5.50 6.53 0.60
CA ASN A 12 -6.68 6.43 -0.28
C ASN A 12 -7.95 7.08 0.29
N GLN A 13 -7.81 7.95 1.30
CA GLN A 13 -8.89 8.74 1.89
C GLN A 13 -8.44 10.21 2.03
N PRO A 14 -8.21 10.90 0.90
CA PRO A 14 -7.81 12.30 0.93
C PRO A 14 -8.90 13.16 1.60
N LYS A 15 -8.48 14.13 2.41
CA LYS A 15 -9.38 15.08 3.08
C LYS A 15 -9.42 16.39 2.30
N ASP A 16 -10.60 16.80 1.89
CA ASP A 16 -10.76 18.06 1.15
C ASP A 16 -10.27 19.28 1.96
N GLY A 17 -9.58 20.19 1.28
CA GLY A 17 -9.08 21.45 1.86
C GLY A 17 -7.80 21.35 2.70
N ILE A 18 -7.30 20.15 3.01
CA ILE A 18 -6.04 19.95 3.75
C ILE A 18 -5.18 18.82 3.16
N GLY A 19 -3.87 19.03 3.15
CA GLY A 19 -2.88 18.00 2.86
C GLY A 19 -2.21 17.53 4.14
N ALA A 20 -2.11 16.21 4.32
CA ALA A 20 -1.36 15.61 5.42
C ALA A 20 0.15 15.84 5.23
N LEU A 21 0.84 16.21 6.32
CA LEU A 21 2.29 16.26 6.36
C LEU A 21 2.82 14.96 6.98
N SER A 22 3.68 14.27 6.24
CA SER A 22 4.24 12.99 6.66
C SER A 22 5.57 13.18 7.41
N GLY A 23 5.87 12.26 8.32
CA GLY A 23 7.15 12.25 9.03
C GLY A 23 7.50 10.86 9.56
N MET A 24 8.80 10.66 9.83
CA MET A 24 9.28 9.51 10.60
C MET A 24 9.43 9.92 12.06
N VAL A 25 8.97 9.06 12.96
CA VAL A 25 9.03 9.28 14.41
C VAL A 25 9.60 8.04 15.07
N GLU A 26 10.67 8.20 15.86
CA GLU A 26 11.32 7.13 16.61
C GLU A 26 10.55 6.82 17.90
N THR A 27 9.34 6.25 17.76
CA THR A 27 8.40 6.04 18.89
C THR A 27 8.78 4.89 19.81
N ASP A 28 9.77 4.06 19.43
CA ASP A 28 10.24 2.96 20.26
C ASP A 28 11.11 3.41 21.44
N TRP A 29 11.69 4.62 21.39
CA TRP A 29 12.45 5.21 22.49
C TRP A 29 12.00 6.62 22.89
N SER A 30 11.46 7.41 21.96
CA SER A 30 11.12 8.81 22.25
C SER A 30 10.02 8.88 23.32
N PRO A 31 10.24 9.54 24.46
CA PRO A 31 9.22 9.72 25.48
C PRO A 31 8.23 10.84 25.13
N HIS A 32 8.44 11.55 24.02
CA HIS A 32 7.64 12.70 23.63
C HIS A 32 6.44 12.29 22.79
N THR A 33 5.32 13.00 22.96
CA THR A 33 4.21 12.91 22.02
C THR A 33 4.60 13.52 20.67
N PHE A 34 3.92 13.10 19.60
CA PHE A 34 4.02 13.73 18.29
C PHE A 34 2.65 14.23 17.84
N THR A 35 2.66 15.14 16.88
CA THR A 35 1.46 15.70 16.26
C THR A 35 1.32 15.18 14.83
N MET A 36 0.11 14.78 14.44
CA MET A 36 -0.22 14.61 13.03
C MET A 36 -0.56 15.99 12.46
N ASN A 37 0.29 16.48 11.55
CA ASN A 37 0.20 17.85 11.04
C ASN A 37 -0.52 17.90 9.70
N TRP A 38 -1.41 18.88 9.56
CA TRP A 38 -2.20 19.09 8.36
C TRP A 38 -2.02 20.52 7.87
N ARG A 39 -1.76 20.67 6.57
CA ARG A 39 -1.61 21.97 5.91
C ARG A 39 -2.88 22.28 5.12
N PHE A 40 -3.51 23.42 5.41
CA PHE A 40 -4.59 23.94 4.56
C PHE A 40 -4.07 24.21 3.15
N THR A 41 -4.78 23.68 2.16
CA THR A 41 -4.50 23.92 0.73
C THR A 41 -5.27 25.13 0.20
N ARG A 42 -6.28 25.59 0.95
CA ARG A 42 -7.05 26.81 0.70
C ARG A 42 -7.70 27.30 2.01
N PRO A 43 -8.04 28.60 2.15
CA PRO A 43 -8.81 29.09 3.30
C PRO A 43 -10.13 28.34 3.45
N GLY A 44 -10.53 28.05 4.68
CA GLY A 44 -11.79 27.38 4.96
C GLY A 44 -11.80 26.68 6.32
N ARG A 45 -12.77 25.78 6.49
CA ARG A 45 -12.93 24.94 7.68
C ARG A 45 -12.90 23.49 7.27
N VAL A 46 -12.15 22.67 8.00
CA VAL A 46 -12.15 21.21 7.87
C VAL A 46 -12.63 20.58 9.17
N ARG A 47 -13.36 19.47 9.07
CA ARG A 47 -13.89 18.71 10.20
C ARG A 47 -13.67 17.23 9.97
N PHE A 48 -13.25 16.52 11.01
CA PHE A 48 -13.23 15.05 11.02
C PHE A 48 -14.48 14.52 11.72
N GLU A 49 -15.10 13.49 11.15
CA GLU A 49 -16.21 12.78 11.79
C GLU A 49 -15.71 11.81 12.86
N ALA A 50 -16.58 11.47 13.82
CA ALA A 50 -16.30 10.35 14.71
C ALA A 50 -16.14 9.06 13.91
N GLY A 51 -15.07 8.30 14.20
CA GLY A 51 -14.73 7.08 13.46
C GLY A 51 -14.04 7.32 12.12
N GLU A 52 -13.90 8.58 11.66
CA GLU A 52 -13.11 8.89 10.49
C GLU A 52 -11.62 8.71 10.80
N PRO A 53 -10.84 8.03 9.95
CA PRO A 53 -9.41 7.94 10.15
C PRO A 53 -8.78 9.34 10.05
N PHE A 54 -7.91 9.67 11.02
CA PHE A 54 -7.19 10.94 11.06
C PHE A 54 -5.69 10.79 10.76
N CYS A 55 -5.15 9.59 10.93
CA CYS A 55 -3.73 9.30 10.83
C CYS A 55 -3.53 7.83 10.41
N HIS A 56 -2.48 7.57 9.63
CA HIS A 56 -2.00 6.24 9.30
C HIS A 56 -0.59 6.06 9.87
N LEU A 57 -0.33 4.91 10.48
CA LEU A 57 0.96 4.57 11.10
C LEU A 57 1.55 3.35 10.39
N PHE A 58 2.78 3.47 9.89
CA PHE A 58 3.54 2.38 9.27
C PHE A 58 4.80 2.09 10.08
N PRO A 59 4.91 0.91 10.71
CA PRO A 59 6.16 0.52 11.35
C PRO A 59 7.23 0.25 10.29
N LEU A 60 8.37 0.94 10.42
CA LEU A 60 9.54 0.80 9.57
C LEU A 60 10.75 0.40 10.40
N GLN A 61 11.57 -0.50 9.86
CA GLN A 61 12.86 -0.83 10.47
C GLN A 61 13.83 0.33 10.24
N ARG A 62 14.28 0.98 11.33
CA ARG A 62 15.12 2.18 11.26
C ARG A 62 16.35 2.01 10.37
N GLN A 63 17.04 0.89 10.53
CA GLN A 63 18.29 0.62 9.80
C GLN A 63 18.09 0.38 8.30
N LEU A 64 16.86 0.08 7.83
CA LEU A 64 16.66 -0.31 6.44
C LEU A 64 17.13 0.76 5.46
N ILE A 65 16.87 2.04 5.76
CA ILE A 65 17.25 3.15 4.87
C ILE A 65 18.76 3.34 4.74
N GLU A 66 19.52 2.96 5.78
CA GLU A 66 20.98 3.02 5.80
C GLU A 66 21.61 1.84 5.06
N LEU A 67 20.87 0.73 4.90
CA LEU A 67 21.34 -0.52 4.31
C LEU A 67 21.06 -0.63 2.80
N VAL A 68 20.33 0.32 2.23
CA VAL A 68 19.91 0.27 0.82
C VAL A 68 20.47 1.44 0.03
N GLN A 69 20.93 1.16 -1.19
CA GLN A 69 21.33 2.20 -2.14
C GLN A 69 20.39 2.17 -3.35
N PRO A 70 19.60 3.23 -3.59
CA PRO A 70 18.71 3.28 -4.74
C PRO A 70 19.51 3.32 -6.03
N GLN A 71 19.09 2.52 -7.01
CA GLN A 71 19.62 2.53 -8.37
C GLN A 71 18.48 2.67 -9.35
N TRP A 72 18.69 3.40 -10.43
CA TRP A 72 17.77 3.49 -11.55
C TRP A 72 18.46 2.93 -12.80
N LYS A 73 17.71 2.18 -13.62
CA LYS A 73 18.13 1.67 -14.92
C LYS A 73 16.96 1.77 -15.89
N PRO A 74 17.19 2.12 -17.17
CA PRO A 74 16.13 2.10 -18.17
C PRO A 74 15.71 0.66 -18.47
N LEU A 75 14.42 0.46 -18.77
CA LEU A 75 13.86 -0.88 -19.07
C LEU A 75 14.54 -1.53 -20.29
N SER A 76 15.02 -0.73 -21.25
CA SER A 76 15.76 -1.19 -22.43
C SER A 76 17.05 -1.94 -22.11
N GLU A 77 17.64 -1.72 -20.93
CA GLU A 77 18.85 -2.43 -20.48
C GLU A 77 18.55 -3.78 -19.80
N ALA A 78 17.26 -4.14 -19.64
CA ALA A 78 16.82 -5.40 -19.06
C ALA A 78 15.90 -6.15 -20.05
N PRO A 79 16.45 -6.76 -21.11
CA PRO A 79 15.66 -7.27 -22.24
C PRO A 79 14.62 -8.32 -21.85
N GLN A 80 14.92 -9.18 -20.88
CA GLN A 80 13.96 -10.16 -20.36
C GLN A 80 12.77 -9.48 -19.66
N LEU A 81 13.04 -8.48 -18.81
CA LEU A 81 11.99 -7.71 -18.14
C LEU A 81 11.18 -6.88 -19.14
N ALA A 82 11.84 -6.31 -20.16
CA ALA A 82 11.19 -5.60 -21.24
C ALA A 82 10.21 -6.50 -22.02
N GLN A 83 10.61 -7.74 -22.33
CA GLN A 83 9.72 -8.72 -22.96
C GLN A 83 8.55 -9.09 -22.06
N GLN A 84 8.79 -9.38 -20.78
CA GLN A 84 7.73 -9.67 -19.81
C GLN A 84 6.71 -8.51 -19.71
N HIS A 85 7.20 -7.28 -19.69
CA HIS A 85 6.35 -6.08 -19.71
C HIS A 85 5.55 -5.95 -21.00
N ALA A 86 6.15 -6.23 -22.17
CA ALA A 86 5.47 -6.23 -23.46
C ALA A 86 4.36 -7.29 -23.53
N ASP A 87 4.65 -8.51 -23.08
CA ASP A 87 3.70 -9.62 -23.03
C ASP A 87 2.52 -9.29 -22.10
N TRP A 88 2.82 -8.75 -20.90
CA TRP A 88 1.80 -8.27 -19.97
C TRP A 88 0.96 -7.15 -20.58
N THR A 89 1.58 -6.18 -21.26
CA THR A 89 0.88 -5.06 -21.91
C THR A 89 -0.07 -5.57 -23.00
N HIS A 90 0.37 -6.52 -23.83
CA HIS A 90 -0.46 -7.12 -24.86
C HIS A 90 -1.64 -7.90 -24.25
N SER A 91 -1.37 -8.70 -23.22
CA SER A 91 -2.42 -9.42 -22.48
C SER A 91 -3.43 -8.47 -21.83
N ARG A 92 -2.95 -7.38 -21.21
CA ARG A 92 -3.80 -6.36 -20.57
C ARG A 92 -4.68 -5.64 -21.59
N THR A 93 -4.12 -5.28 -22.73
CA THR A 93 -4.84 -4.61 -23.82
C THR A 93 -5.95 -5.50 -24.35
N ARG A 94 -5.62 -6.74 -24.71
CA ARG A 94 -6.60 -7.74 -25.16
C ARG A 94 -7.72 -7.94 -24.15
N PHE A 95 -7.37 -8.08 -22.86
CA PHE A 95 -8.37 -8.22 -21.80
C PHE A 95 -9.32 -7.02 -21.72
N LEU A 96 -8.80 -5.80 -21.81
CA LEU A 96 -9.61 -4.58 -21.77
C LEU A 96 -10.51 -4.45 -23.00
N ASP A 97 -10.01 -4.83 -24.18
CA ASP A 97 -10.78 -4.81 -25.43
C ASP A 97 -11.92 -5.83 -25.41
N GLU A 98 -11.70 -7.00 -24.81
CA GLU A 98 -12.70 -8.08 -24.68
C GLU A 98 -13.68 -7.86 -23.51
N LEU A 99 -13.32 -7.03 -22.52
CA LEU A 99 -14.10 -6.84 -21.29
C LEU A 99 -15.56 -6.38 -21.51
N PRO A 100 -15.89 -5.52 -22.49
CA PRO A 100 -17.27 -5.10 -22.75
C PRO A 100 -18.15 -6.22 -23.32
N ASP A 101 -17.57 -7.24 -23.96
CA ASP A 101 -18.32 -8.39 -24.47
C ASP A 101 -18.67 -9.33 -23.33
N ALA A 102 -19.95 -9.38 -22.96
CA ALA A 102 -20.46 -10.22 -21.88
C ALA A 102 -20.21 -11.73 -22.07
N GLN A 103 -19.91 -12.18 -23.30
CA GLN A 103 -19.61 -13.58 -23.60
C GLN A 103 -18.10 -13.89 -23.59
N SER A 104 -17.24 -12.88 -23.47
CA SER A 104 -15.79 -13.07 -23.46
C SER A 104 -15.30 -13.74 -22.17
N ALA A 105 -14.12 -14.35 -22.24
CA ALA A 105 -13.44 -14.85 -21.04
C ALA A 105 -13.12 -13.69 -20.07
N ALA A 106 -12.76 -12.52 -20.60
CA ALA A 106 -12.47 -11.32 -19.81
C ALA A 106 -13.67 -10.86 -18.95
N ALA A 107 -14.89 -10.87 -19.51
CA ALA A 107 -16.10 -10.51 -18.77
C ALA A 107 -16.40 -11.50 -17.63
N ARG A 108 -16.16 -12.80 -17.85
CA ARG A 108 -16.30 -13.83 -16.80
C ARG A 108 -15.30 -13.64 -15.67
N GLU A 109 -14.06 -13.27 -15.99
CA GLU A 109 -13.00 -13.01 -15.02
C GLU A 109 -13.14 -11.66 -14.30
N LYS A 110 -13.81 -10.67 -14.92
CA LYS A 110 -14.07 -9.29 -14.45
C LYS A 110 -12.82 -8.41 -14.31
N TRP A 111 -11.69 -8.98 -13.89
CA TRP A 111 -10.39 -8.32 -13.80
C TRP A 111 -9.25 -9.34 -13.84
N GLN A 112 -8.06 -8.93 -14.31
CA GLN A 112 -6.88 -9.81 -14.36
C GLN A 112 -6.24 -9.97 -12.98
N ARG A 113 -6.19 -11.21 -12.49
CA ARG A 113 -5.84 -11.56 -11.09
C ARG A 113 -4.37 -11.96 -10.88
N GLY A 114 -3.49 -11.75 -11.87
CA GLY A 114 -2.09 -12.22 -11.84
C GLY A 114 -1.35 -11.86 -10.56
N TYR A 115 -1.30 -10.56 -10.21
CA TYR A 115 -0.71 -10.11 -8.95
C TYR A 115 -1.37 -10.73 -7.72
N PHE A 116 -2.71 -10.86 -7.69
CA PHE A 116 -3.40 -11.44 -6.54
C PHE A 116 -3.02 -12.91 -6.31
N LEU A 117 -2.79 -13.65 -7.39
CA LEU A 117 -2.32 -15.03 -7.38
C LEU A 117 -0.80 -15.15 -7.21
N GLY A 118 -0.06 -14.03 -7.30
CA GLY A 118 1.40 -14.00 -7.22
C GLY A 118 2.10 -14.50 -8.48
N VAL A 119 1.43 -14.48 -9.64
CA VAL A 119 1.98 -14.99 -10.91
C VAL A 119 2.30 -13.83 -11.87
N ALA A 120 3.48 -13.88 -12.48
CA ALA A 120 3.94 -12.84 -13.41
C ALA A 120 3.47 -13.09 -14.85
N ALA A 121 3.27 -14.35 -15.24
CA ALA A 121 2.71 -14.74 -16.53
C ALA A 121 1.86 -16.01 -16.37
N PRO A 122 0.99 -16.34 -17.36
CA PRO A 122 0.30 -17.62 -17.40
C PRO A 122 1.30 -18.78 -17.24
N GLU A 123 0.90 -19.82 -16.52
CA GLU A 123 1.69 -21.06 -16.31
C GLU A 123 2.98 -20.91 -15.48
N GLN A 124 3.33 -19.71 -15.02
CA GLN A 124 4.44 -19.53 -14.06
C GLN A 124 4.01 -19.86 -12.63
N PRO A 125 4.90 -20.46 -11.82
CA PRO A 125 4.62 -20.68 -10.41
C PRO A 125 4.49 -19.33 -9.66
N PRO A 126 3.69 -19.28 -8.58
CA PRO A 126 3.64 -18.11 -7.73
C PRO A 126 5.02 -17.72 -7.19
N VAL A 127 5.29 -16.42 -7.12
CA VAL A 127 6.54 -15.89 -6.56
C VAL A 127 6.66 -16.30 -5.08
N PRO A 128 7.80 -16.89 -4.66
CA PRO A 128 8.02 -17.26 -3.27
C PRO A 128 7.82 -16.10 -2.31
N GLY A 129 7.06 -16.31 -1.24
CA GLY A 129 6.80 -15.28 -0.24
C GLY A 129 5.74 -14.24 -0.64
N HIS A 130 5.07 -14.39 -1.79
CA HIS A 130 3.93 -13.54 -2.15
C HIS A 130 2.83 -13.61 -1.09
N ARG A 131 2.30 -12.45 -0.71
CA ARG A 131 1.26 -12.31 0.32
C ARG A 131 0.12 -11.49 -0.24
N SER A 132 -1.10 -11.93 0.00
CA SER A 132 -2.31 -11.17 -0.28
C SER A 132 -3.27 -11.28 0.90
N ARG A 133 -4.17 -10.29 1.07
CA ARG A 133 -5.19 -10.27 2.13
C ARG A 133 -4.64 -10.48 3.55
N LEU A 134 -3.61 -9.73 3.92
CA LEU A 134 -3.11 -9.73 5.29
C LEU A 134 -4.22 -9.33 6.26
N ARG A 135 -4.44 -10.14 7.30
CA ARG A 135 -5.27 -9.80 8.45
C ARG A 135 -4.34 -9.45 9.59
N LEU A 136 -4.34 -8.19 9.98
CA LEU A 136 -3.56 -7.71 11.11
C LEU A 136 -4.43 -7.70 12.37
N PRO A 137 -3.86 -7.97 13.55
CA PRO A 137 -4.58 -7.79 14.80
C PRO A 137 -4.95 -6.30 14.97
N MET A 138 -6.04 -6.06 15.70
CA MET A 138 -6.41 -4.72 16.13
C MET A 138 -5.44 -4.21 17.22
N PHE A 139 -5.35 -2.90 17.37
CA PHE A 139 -4.63 -2.30 18.49
C PHE A 139 -5.27 -2.74 19.81
N THR A 140 -4.46 -3.23 20.73
CA THR A 140 -4.85 -3.51 22.11
C THR A 140 -4.19 -2.48 23.04
N ARG A 141 -4.88 -2.14 24.13
CA ARG A 141 -4.26 -1.32 25.17
C ARG A 141 -3.42 -2.25 26.05
N ALA A 142 -2.17 -1.90 26.30
CA ALA A 142 -1.34 -2.68 27.20
C ALA A 142 -1.98 -2.74 28.61
N GLY A 143 -2.19 -3.95 29.13
CA GLY A 143 -2.80 -4.18 30.45
C GLY A 143 -4.34 -4.15 30.48
N SER A 144 -5.03 -4.03 29.34
CA SER A 144 -6.45 -4.40 29.26
C SER A 144 -6.55 -5.88 28.91
N ASP A 145 -7.07 -6.69 29.83
CA ASP A 145 -7.51 -8.05 29.54
C ASP A 145 -8.74 -7.99 28.62
N ASP A 146 -8.51 -7.84 27.31
CA ASP A 146 -9.54 -8.11 26.31
C ASP A 146 -9.63 -9.63 26.15
N THR A 147 -10.41 -10.26 27.03
CA THR A 147 -10.98 -11.58 26.74
C THR A 147 -11.88 -11.39 25.52
N PRO A 148 -11.66 -12.13 24.40
CA PRO A 148 -12.56 -12.03 23.26
C PRO A 148 -13.97 -12.42 23.71
N ALA A 149 -14.97 -11.59 23.44
CA ALA A 149 -16.35 -11.99 23.61
C ALA A 149 -16.65 -13.13 22.63
N ASP A 150 -17.21 -14.23 23.17
CA ASP A 150 -17.62 -15.44 22.45
C ASP A 150 -18.55 -15.17 21.25
#